data_AF-A0A2S9YYY1-F1
#
_entry.id   AF-A0A2S9YYY1-F1
#
_cell.length_a   1.000
_cell.length_b   1.000
_cell.length_c   1.000
_cell.angle_alpha   90.00
_cell.angle_beta   90.00
_cell.angle_gamma   90.00
#
_symmetry.space_group_name_H-M   'P 1'
#
loop_
_entity.id
_entity.type
_entity.pdbx_description
1 polymer ?
#
loop_
_entity_poly.entity_id
_entity_poly.type
_entity_poly.pdbx_seq_one_letter_code
_entity_poly.pdbx_strand_id
1 'polypeptide(L)' 'INGIRAENIPPTPSLPVEDPDTAPGTPLARLGHDTDVANAAVFLLSEDAAFIHGAILPVDGGGHLRGRAAV' A
#
# COMPACT_ATOMS: atom_id res chain seq x y z
N ILE A 1 23.97 -20.86 36.36
CA ILE A 1 23.62 -20.08 35.17
C ILE A 1 23.00 -18.76 35.60
N ASN A 2 23.86 -17.81 35.98
CA ASN A 2 23.48 -16.44 36.31
C ASN A 2 23.45 -15.62 35.01
N GLY A 3 22.52 -14.66 34.88
CA GLY A 3 22.90 -13.40 34.20
C GLY A 3 22.12 -12.88 32.99
N ILE A 4 20.87 -13.28 32.72
CA ILE A 4 20.03 -12.49 31.78
C ILE A 4 19.13 -11.59 32.59
N ARG A 5 19.70 -10.48 33.05
CA ARG A 5 18.89 -9.40 33.59
C ARG A 5 18.35 -8.58 32.40
N ALA A 6 17.06 -8.23 32.45
CA ALA A 6 16.28 -7.69 31.33
C ALA A 6 16.70 -6.26 30.88
N GLU A 7 17.73 -5.67 31.47
CA GLU A 7 18.15 -4.28 31.25
C GLU A 7 18.95 -4.01 29.97
N ASN A 8 19.26 -5.03 29.16
CA ASN A 8 20.08 -4.85 27.95
C ASN A 8 19.35 -5.24 26.64
N ILE A 9 18.02 -5.21 26.63
CA ILE A 9 17.31 -5.04 25.36
C ILE A 9 17.62 -3.60 24.92
N PRO A 10 18.44 -3.36 23.88
CA PRO A 10 18.55 -2.00 23.36
C PRO A 10 17.12 -1.54 23.08
N PRO A 11 16.72 -0.30 23.44
CA PRO A 11 15.45 0.19 22.95
C PRO A 11 15.50 -0.06 21.46
N THR A 12 14.58 -0.87 20.94
CA THR A 12 14.31 -0.87 19.51
C THR A 12 14.28 0.61 19.19
N PRO A 13 15.18 1.14 18.33
CA PRO A 13 15.07 2.54 17.96
C PRO A 13 13.61 2.66 17.58
N SER A 14 12.86 3.48 18.31
CA SER A 14 11.50 3.78 17.95
C SER A 14 11.67 4.52 16.65
N LEU A 15 11.79 3.75 15.57
CA LEU A 15 11.56 4.21 14.23
C LEU A 15 10.31 5.07 14.40
N PRO A 16 10.34 6.34 13.95
CA PRO A 16 9.13 7.16 13.99
C PRO A 16 8.00 6.24 13.54
N VAL A 17 6.98 6.04 14.40
CA VAL A 17 5.92 5.05 14.17
C VAL A 17 5.50 5.27 12.73
N GLU A 18 5.92 4.37 11.84
CA GLU A 18 5.63 4.54 10.43
C GLU A 18 4.12 4.47 10.41
N ASP A 19 3.50 5.57 9.99
CA ASP A 19 2.06 5.63 9.88
C ASP A 19 1.65 4.39 9.08
N PRO A 20 0.85 3.48 9.67
CA PRO A 20 0.54 2.19 9.05
C PRO A 20 -0.13 2.37 7.69
N ASP A 21 -0.70 3.55 7.41
CA ASP A 21 -1.27 3.88 6.10
C ASP A 21 -0.23 4.33 5.07
N THR A 22 1.05 4.48 5.42
CA THR A 22 2.08 4.94 4.48
C THR A 22 2.56 3.80 3.58
N ALA A 23 2.58 4.06 2.28
CA ALA A 23 3.14 3.13 1.28
C ALA A 23 4.17 3.84 0.40
N PRO A 24 5.41 4.08 0.89
CA PRO A 24 6.43 4.81 0.13
C PRO A 24 6.84 4.09 -1.18
N GLY A 25 6.45 2.83 -1.30
CA GLY A 25 6.55 1.97 -2.48
C GLY A 25 5.49 2.20 -3.56
N THR A 26 4.56 3.16 -3.43
CA THR A 26 3.58 3.48 -4.48
C THR A 26 3.61 4.98 -4.80
N PRO A 27 3.32 5.40 -6.05
CA PRO A 27 3.14 6.82 -6.37
C PRO A 27 2.14 7.55 -5.47
N LEU A 28 1.08 6.87 -5.04
CA LEU A 28 0.06 7.43 -4.16
C LEU A 28 0.50 7.55 -2.68
N ALA A 29 1.65 6.95 -2.32
CA ALA A 29 2.27 7.01 -1.00
C ALA A 29 1.40 6.55 0.18
N ARG A 30 0.24 5.93 -0.09
CA ARG A 30 -0.64 5.34 0.93
C ARG A 30 -1.05 3.90 0.60
N LEU A 31 -1.40 3.14 1.62
CA LEU A 31 -2.04 1.84 1.46
C LEU A 31 -3.42 2.00 0.81
N GLY A 32 -3.75 1.00 -0.03
CA GLY A 32 -5.08 0.84 -0.57
C GLY A 32 -6.04 0.37 0.53
N HIS A 33 -7.26 0.88 0.50
CA HIS A 33 -8.36 0.42 1.33
C HIS A 33 -9.33 -0.41 0.49
N ASP A 34 -10.15 -1.24 1.15
CA ASP A 34 -11.25 -1.98 0.53
C ASP A 34 -12.17 -1.07 -0.31
N THR A 35 -12.42 0.14 0.18
CA THR A 35 -13.19 1.18 -0.51
C THR A 35 -12.60 1.62 -1.85
N ASP A 36 -11.29 1.57 -2.06
CA ASP A 36 -10.67 1.95 -3.35
C ASP A 36 -11.12 0.99 -4.46
N VAL A 37 -11.10 -0.32 -4.17
CA VAL A 37 -11.55 -1.37 -5.09
C VAL A 37 -13.06 -1.36 -5.24
N ALA A 38 -13.80 -1.18 -4.13
CA ALA A 38 -15.26 -1.11 -4.17
C ALA A 38 -15.75 0.05 -5.04
N ASN A 39 -15.16 1.23 -4.91
CA ASN A 39 -15.52 2.40 -5.71
C ASN A 39 -15.19 2.19 -7.20
N ALA A 40 -14.04 1.58 -7.52
CA ALA A 40 -13.70 1.24 -8.90
C ALA A 40 -14.70 0.24 -9.50
N ALA A 41 -15.14 -0.75 -8.72
CA ALA A 41 -16.17 -1.70 -9.16
C ALA A 41 -17.53 -1.01 -9.36
N VAL A 42 -17.93 -0.11 -8.45
CA VAL A 42 -19.16 0.68 -8.58
C VAL A 42 -19.13 1.52 -9.85
N PHE A 43 -18.00 2.16 -10.17
CA PHE A 43 -17.82 2.89 -11.42
C PHE A 43 -17.96 1.97 -12.64
N LEU A 44 -17.27 0.82 -12.66
CA LEU A 44 -17.33 -0.11 -13.80
C LEU A 44 -18.72 -0.72 -14.00
N LEU A 45 -19.56 -0.76 -12.97
CA LEU A 45 -20.94 -1.22 -13.02
C LEU A 45 -21.96 -0.09 -13.30
N SER A 46 -21.52 1.17 -13.40
CA SER A 46 -22.39 2.30 -13.67
C SER A 46 -22.58 2.54 -15.17
N GLU A 47 -23.60 3.34 -15.51
CA GLU A 47 -23.84 3.81 -16.88
C GLU A 47 -22.66 4.64 -17.44
N ASP A 48 -21.84 5.25 -16.58
CA ASP A 48 -20.69 6.03 -17.01
C ASP A 48 -19.59 5.16 -17.65
N ALA A 49 -19.59 3.85 -17.34
CA ALA A 49 -18.67 2.88 -17.91
C ALA A 49 -19.26 2.13 -19.13
N ALA A 50 -20.39 2.57 -19.69
CA ALA A 50 -21.14 1.84 -20.74
C ALA A 50 -20.35 1.51 -22.02
N PHE A 51 -19.20 2.17 -22.28
CA PHE A 51 -18.34 1.87 -23.42
C PHE A 51 -17.00 1.21 -23.04
N ILE A 52 -16.77 0.94 -21.75
CA ILE A 52 -15.54 0.36 -21.23
C ILE A 52 -15.69 -1.16 -21.18
N HIS A 53 -15.04 -1.84 -22.12
CA HIS A 53 -15.06 -3.31 -22.22
C HIS A 53 -13.66 -3.84 -22.52
N GLY A 54 -13.32 -5.01 -21.96
CA GLY A 54 -12.03 -5.67 -22.20
C GLY A 54 -10.81 -4.91 -21.67
N ALA A 55 -11.01 -3.82 -20.93
CA ALA A 55 -9.94 -3.05 -20.32
C ALA A 55 -9.56 -3.62 -18.94
N ILE A 56 -8.28 -3.54 -18.60
CA ILE A 56 -7.78 -3.80 -17.25
C ILE A 56 -7.59 -2.44 -16.58
N LEU A 57 -8.28 -2.22 -15.45
CA LEU A 57 -8.14 -1.01 -14.62
C LEU A 57 -7.41 -1.37 -13.32
N PRO A 58 -6.11 -1.05 -13.18
CA PRO A 58 -5.39 -1.29 -11.94
C PRO A 58 -5.85 -0.35 -10.83
N VAL A 59 -5.98 -0.90 -9.61
CA VAL A 59 -6.39 -0.16 -8.41
C VAL A 59 -5.36 -0.42 -7.29
N ASP A 60 -4.16 0.14 -7.46
CA ASP A 60 -2.98 -0.21 -6.64
C ASP A 60 -2.14 1.00 -6.23
N GLY A 61 -2.71 2.21 -6.30
CA GLY A 61 -1.99 3.45 -6.02
C GLY A 61 -0.82 3.71 -6.98
N GLY A 62 -0.79 3.05 -8.14
CA GLY A 62 0.28 3.15 -9.15
C GLY A 62 1.45 2.20 -8.92
N GLY A 63 1.32 1.20 -8.04
CA GLY A 63 2.37 0.24 -7.73
C GLY A 63 2.91 -0.50 -8.95
N HIS A 64 2.04 -0.92 -9.88
CA HIS A 64 2.44 -1.63 -11.10
C HIS A 64 3.24 -0.78 -12.09
N LEU A 65 3.22 0.56 -11.97
CA LEU A 65 4.00 1.46 -12.83
C LEU A 65 5.46 1.58 -12.39
N ARG A 66 5.84 0.96 -11.28
CA ARG A 66 7.26 0.85 -10.92
C ARG A 66 7.97 -0.03 -11.94
N GLY A 67 8.65 0.61 -12.87
CA GLY A 67 9.71 -0.03 -13.64
C GLY A 67 10.80 -0.55 -12.71
N ARG A 68 11.59 -1.53 -13.18
CA ARG A 68 12.85 -1.88 -12.50
C ARG A 68 13.62 -0.58 -12.24
N ALA A 69 13.97 -0.32 -10.98
CA ALA A 69 15.02 0.64 -10.71
C ALA A 69 16.23 0.17 -11.54
N ALA A 70 16.65 0.99 -12.51
CA ALA A 70 17.84 0.70 -13.28
C ALA A 70 18.99 0.50 -12.27
N VAL A 71 19.60 -0.68 -12.35
CA VAL A 71 20.77 -1.07 -11.55
C VAL A 71 21.96 -0.19 -11.91
#